data_AF-A0A7K0NE63-F1
#
_entry.id   AF-A0A7K0NE63-F1
#
_cell.length_a   1.000
_cell.length_b   1.000
_cell.length_c   1.000
_cell.angle_alpha   90.00
_cell.angle_beta   90.00
_cell.angle_gamma   90.00
#
_symmetry.space_group_name_H-M   'P 1'
#
loop_
_entity.id
_entity.type
_entity.pdbx_description
1 polymer ?
#
loop_
_entity_poly.entity_id
_entity_poly.type
_entity_poly.pdbx_seq_one_letter_code
_entity_poly.pdbx_strand_id
1 'polypeptide(L)' 'MTPTAGARFKQALKEESPLQVIGTINANHALLAKRAGYKAIYLSGGGVAAGSLGVP' A
#
# COMPACT_ATOMS: atom_id res chain seq x y z
N MET A 1 6.27 -20.45 -10.58
CA MET A 1 6.62 -19.04 -10.92
C MET A 1 6.07 -18.13 -9.82
N THR A 2 6.90 -17.24 -9.27
CA THR A 2 6.43 -16.25 -8.28
C THR A 2 5.58 -15.18 -8.99
N PRO A 3 4.35 -14.90 -8.54
CA PRO A 3 3.50 -13.90 -9.19
C PRO A 3 4.11 -12.49 -9.07
N THR A 4 4.01 -11.71 -10.14
CA THR A 4 4.48 -10.31 -10.15
C THR A 4 3.66 -9.45 -9.17
N ALA A 5 4.19 -8.30 -8.75
CA ALA A 5 3.46 -7.38 -7.87
C ALA A 5 2.11 -6.94 -8.46
N GLY A 6 2.07 -6.63 -9.76
CA GLY A 6 0.84 -6.29 -10.47
C GLY A 6 -0.17 -7.44 -10.53
N ALA A 7 0.30 -8.69 -10.70
CA ALA A 7 -0.57 -9.86 -10.66
C ALA A 7 -1.22 -10.04 -9.26
N ARG A 8 -0.45 -9.83 -8.18
CA ARG A 8 -0.97 -9.86 -6.80
C ARG A 8 -2.00 -8.76 -6.53
N PHE A 9 -1.79 -7.55 -7.04
CA PHE A 9 -2.77 -6.46 -6.90
C PHE A 9 -4.08 -6.76 -7.65
N LYS A 10 -3.99 -7.27 -8.89
CA LYS A 10 -5.17 -7.72 -9.65
C LYS A 10 -5.93 -8.85 -8.96
N GLN A 11 -5.22 -9.73 -8.26
CA GLN A 11 -5.83 -10.78 -7.45
C GLN A 11 -6.56 -10.19 -6.24
N ALA A 12 -5.94 -9.25 -5.51
CA ALA A 12 -6.57 -8.58 -4.37
C ALA A 12 -7.90 -7.89 -4.75
N LEU A 13 -7.97 -7.26 -5.93
CA LEU A 13 -9.21 -6.67 -6.47
C LEU A 13 -10.36 -7.66 -6.65
N LYS A 14 -10.06 -8.94 -6.91
CA LYS A 14 -11.08 -9.99 -7.05
C LYS A 14 -11.52 -10.54 -5.69
N GLU A 15 -10.62 -10.53 -4.71
CA GLU A 15 -10.85 -11.12 -3.39
C GLU A 15 -11.51 -10.16 -2.39
N GLU A 16 -11.60 -8.86 -2.70
CA GLU A 16 -12.14 -7.84 -1.81
C GLU A 16 -12.84 -6.75 -2.63
N SER A 17 -14.11 -6.45 -2.28
CA SER A 17 -14.93 -5.46 -2.97
C SER A 17 -15.74 -4.64 -1.96
N PRO A 18 -15.44 -3.33 -1.76
CA PRO A 18 -14.32 -2.59 -2.37
C PRO A 18 -12.96 -2.97 -1.75
N LEU A 19 -11.93 -3.14 -2.57
CA LEU A 19 -10.55 -3.32 -2.09
C LEU A 19 -10.07 -2.07 -1.35
N GLN A 20 -9.71 -2.22 -0.08
CA GLN A 20 -9.07 -1.16 0.70
C GLN A 20 -7.58 -1.05 0.33
N VAL A 21 -7.15 0.15 -0.08
CA VAL A 21 -5.75 0.46 -0.41
C VAL A 21 -5.28 1.63 0.44
N ILE A 22 -4.54 1.34 1.52
CA ILE A 22 -4.21 2.37 2.53
C ILE A 22 -2.84 3.01 2.28
N GLY A 23 -2.74 4.32 2.57
CA GLY A 23 -1.48 5.04 2.49
C GLY A 23 -0.49 4.59 3.56
N THR A 24 0.76 4.33 3.18
CA THR A 24 1.84 3.97 4.11
C THR A 24 3.04 4.87 3.89
N ILE A 25 3.36 5.72 4.88
CA ILE A 25 4.41 6.75 4.75
C ILE A 25 5.83 6.18 4.78
N ASN A 26 6.04 5.03 5.43
CA ASN A 26 7.34 4.38 5.51
C ASN A 26 7.19 2.84 5.63
N ALA A 27 8.32 2.14 5.61
CA ALA A 27 8.37 0.68 5.67
C ALA A 27 7.73 0.09 6.94
N ASN A 28 7.87 0.77 8.08
CA ASN A 28 7.25 0.32 9.33
C ASN A 28 5.72 0.32 9.20
N HIS A 29 5.14 1.41 8.66
CA HIS A 29 3.70 1.51 8.41
C HIS A 29 3.20 0.45 7.41
N ALA A 30 4.00 0.09 6.40
CA ALA A 30 3.67 -1.01 5.50
C ALA A 30 3.61 -2.38 6.20
N LEU A 31 4.50 -2.63 7.16
CA LEU A 31 4.46 -3.85 7.98
C LEU A 31 3.27 -3.86 8.93
N LEU A 32 2.90 -2.71 9.50
CA LEU A 32 1.69 -2.57 10.33
C LEU A 32 0.42 -2.80 9.49
N ALA A 33 0.32 -2.19 8.30
CA ALA A 33 -0.77 -2.41 7.36
C ALA A 33 -0.95 -3.90 7.02
N LYS A 34 0.16 -4.58 6.72
CA LYS A 34 0.14 -6.02 6.45
C LYS A 34 -0.35 -6.83 7.66
N ARG A 35 0.10 -6.51 8.88
CA ARG A 35 -0.35 -7.17 10.11
C ARG A 35 -1.82 -6.90 10.44
N ALA A 36 -2.32 -5.73 10.07
CA ALA A 36 -3.73 -5.37 10.20
C ALA A 36 -4.64 -6.05 9.16
N GLY A 37 -4.08 -6.77 8.18
CA GLY A 37 -4.83 -7.58 7.22
C GLY A 37 -5.10 -6.89 5.87
N TYR A 38 -4.58 -5.69 5.62
CA TYR A 38 -4.74 -5.02 4.33
C TYR A 38 -4.02 -5.78 3.21
N LYS A 39 -4.71 -5.97 2.08
CA LYS A 39 -4.20 -6.70 0.90
C LYS A 39 -3.38 -5.82 -0.04
N ALA A 40 -3.51 -4.50 0.08
CA ALA A 40 -2.79 -3.53 -0.74
C ALA A 40 -2.45 -2.24 0.06
N ILE A 41 -1.38 -1.57 -0.37
CA ILE A 41 -0.90 -0.30 0.22
C ILE A 41 -0.60 0.70 -0.89
N TYR A 42 -0.59 1.98 -0.54
CA TYR A 42 -0.36 3.11 -1.44
C TYR A 42 0.78 4.00 -0.94
N LEU A 43 1.62 4.46 -1.87
CA LEU A 43 2.65 5.46 -1.60
C LEU A 43 2.15 6.83 -2.09
N SER A 44 1.76 7.68 -1.15
CA SER A 44 1.25 9.02 -1.46
C SER A 44 2.38 9.97 -1.87
N GLY A 45 2.27 10.59 -3.04
CA GLY A 45 3.23 11.60 -3.49
C GLY A 45 3.29 12.81 -2.54
N GLY A 46 2.14 13.34 -2.11
CA GLY A 46 2.08 14.39 -1.10
C GLY A 46 2.56 13.93 0.29
N GLY A 47 2.34 12.64 0.62
CA GLY A 47 2.92 12.04 1.82
C GLY A 47 4.45 12.03 1.78
N VAL A 48 5.05 11.67 0.65
CA VAL A 48 6.51 11.73 0.46
C VAL A 48 7.02 13.17 0.58
N ALA A 49 6.38 14.13 -0.09
CA ALA A 49 6.77 15.54 -0.02
C ALA A 49 6.72 16.05 1.43
N ALA A 50 5.56 15.99 2.07
CA ALA A 50 5.35 16.58 3.40
C ALA A 50 6.01 15.76 4.53
N GLY A 51 5.94 14.43 4.46
CA GLY A 51 6.38 13.54 5.53
C GLY A 51 7.84 13.10 5.44
N SER A 52 8.35 12.83 4.23
CA SER A 52 9.75 12.38 4.05
C SER A 52 10.72 13.54 3.82
N LEU A 53 10.28 14.58 3.09
CA LEU A 53 11.13 15.72 2.72
C LEU A 53 10.82 17.00 3.51
N GLY A 54 9.66 17.08 4.18
CA GLY A 54 9.25 18.27 4.92
C GLY A 54 8.86 19.46 4.03
N VAL A 55 8.42 19.21 2.80
CA VAL A 55 8.05 20.24 1.81
C VAL A 55 6.61 20.05 1.32
N PRO A 56 5.89 21.14 0.95
CA PRO A 56 4.59 21.03 0.28
C PRO A 56 4.63 20.30 -1.07
#